data_AF-A0A2E0ZI87-F1
#
_entry.id   AF-A0A2E0ZI87-F1
#
_cell.length_a   1.000
_cell.length_b   1.000
_cell.length_c   1.000
_cell.angle_alpha   90.00
_cell.angle_beta   90.00
_cell.angle_gamma   90.00
#
_symmetry.space_group_name_H-M   'P 1'
#
loop_
_entity.id
_entity.type
_entity.pdbx_description
1 polymer ?
#
loop_
_entity_poly.entity_id
_entity_poly.type
_entity_poly.pdbx_seq_one_letter_code
_entity_poly.pdbx_strand_id
1 'polypeptide(L)'
;MKPAIVVVAYNRPESLRRLLGSLAGLQGVADVLLVISIDAGGEQFAQVVTVAEQFEWALGEKRVLVRERPFGLINHVFTCGDLVDEFGSIILLEDDLVVSPMAYRYAADALDFYADDPQIAGISLNALWFHGIIHEPFTPYLDDGDVFFMQIAWFQGQAYTQKQWAAFREWRETANPTILPSDHMHELFQTFPATDWFPLKTKYLVQTDRSYVFPRESLSTNFGDSGTHVHGTSFFQVPLQTRRVNFRFQPLADAVAVYDSFQEMLPERLNRLTDQFADYKFTVDLHGTRSPANIPTEFVLTTQEMRHPLATFGMEQRPFIANVIHQQPGSGISFGRTADLDQSWHTRLRSESRRHAYFARRQVRLRQWLKWWLGKWL
;
A
#
# COMPACT_ATOMS: atom_id res chain seq x y z
N MET A 1 21.23 -0.25 8.40
CA MET A 1 21.82 0.67 7.39
C MET A 1 21.72 2.15 7.79
N LYS A 2 22.35 3.09 7.06
CA LYS A 2 22.24 4.54 7.27
C LYS A 2 21.61 5.23 6.03
N PRO A 3 20.29 5.14 5.84
CA PRO A 3 19.65 5.75 4.68
C PRO A 3 19.69 7.28 4.75
N ALA A 4 19.76 7.94 3.60
CA ALA A 4 19.50 9.38 3.49
C ALA A 4 17.99 9.63 3.46
N ILE A 5 17.53 10.74 4.04
CA ILE A 5 16.14 11.19 3.92
C ILE A 5 16.06 12.10 2.69
N VAL A 6 15.17 11.77 1.75
CA VAL A 6 14.90 12.56 0.55
C VAL A 6 13.46 13.04 0.59
N VAL A 7 13.28 14.35 0.63
CA VAL A 7 11.96 15.01 0.60
C VAL A 7 11.68 15.51 -0.81
N VAL A 8 10.53 15.11 -1.35
CA VAL A 8 9.97 15.56 -2.63
C VAL A 8 8.99 16.69 -2.33
N ALA A 9 9.35 17.92 -2.73
CA ALA A 9 8.55 19.11 -2.51
C ALA A 9 8.23 19.85 -3.81
N TYR A 10 7.13 20.60 -3.82
CA TYR A 10 6.73 21.40 -4.98
C TYR A 10 6.26 22.80 -4.60
N ASN A 11 4.97 22.94 -4.28
CA ASN A 11 4.28 24.23 -4.20
C ASN A 11 3.44 24.39 -2.92
N ARG A 12 3.85 23.73 -1.83
CA ARG A 12 3.10 23.66 -0.56
C ARG A 12 3.99 23.98 0.65
N PRO A 13 4.23 25.28 0.97
CA PRO A 13 5.18 25.67 2.01
C PRO A 13 4.74 25.23 3.42
N GLU A 14 3.45 25.26 3.71
CA GLU A 14 2.92 24.81 5.01
C GLU A 14 3.04 23.29 5.19
N SER A 15 2.77 22.52 4.13
CA SER A 15 2.96 21.07 4.12
C SER A 15 4.42 20.72 4.36
N LEU A 16 5.33 21.34 3.59
CA LEU A 16 6.77 21.14 3.78
C LEU A 16 7.21 21.50 5.21
N ARG A 17 6.77 22.64 5.75
CA ARG A 17 7.11 23.05 7.12
C ARG A 17 6.64 22.01 8.15
N ARG A 18 5.44 21.45 7.96
CA ARG A 18 4.89 20.42 8.83
C ARG A 18 5.69 19.12 8.77
N LEU A 19 6.06 18.66 7.58
CA LEU A 19 6.94 17.50 7.41
C LEU A 19 8.30 17.73 8.09
N LEU A 20 8.98 18.85 7.78
CA LEU A 20 10.28 19.21 8.34
C LEU A 20 10.23 19.32 9.87
N GLY A 21 9.15 19.89 10.42
CA GLY A 21 8.91 19.93 11.87
C GLY A 21 8.83 18.54 12.49
N SER A 22 8.18 17.57 11.82
CA SER A 22 8.15 16.19 12.30
C SER A 22 9.51 15.48 12.18
N LEU A 23 10.27 15.77 11.13
CA LEU A 23 11.63 15.24 10.92
C LEU A 23 12.62 15.74 11.98
N ALA A 24 12.50 17.01 12.41
CA ALA A 24 13.29 17.56 13.50
C ALA A 24 13.05 16.81 14.83
N GLY A 25 11.92 16.13 14.97
CA GLY A 25 11.55 15.33 16.13
C GLY A 25 12.02 13.87 16.09
N LEU A 26 12.78 13.46 15.07
CA LEU A 26 13.34 12.10 15.02
C LEU A 26 14.24 11.84 16.23
N GLN A 27 14.13 10.64 16.79
CA GLN A 27 14.76 10.31 18.08
C GLN A 27 15.84 9.24 17.96
N GLY A 28 16.95 9.49 18.64
CA GLY A 28 18.03 8.55 18.84
C GLY A 28 18.69 8.10 17.53
N VAL A 29 18.88 9.09 16.66
CA VAL A 29 19.58 9.03 15.38
C VAL A 29 20.55 10.22 15.33
N ALA A 30 21.64 10.08 14.60
CA ALA A 30 22.62 11.12 14.33
C ALA A 30 23.29 10.81 12.98
N ASP A 31 23.97 11.80 12.41
CA ASP A 31 24.63 11.72 11.11
C ASP A 31 23.66 11.32 9.97
N VAL A 32 22.44 11.86 10.03
CA VAL A 32 21.41 11.62 9.02
C VAL A 32 21.49 12.70 7.95
N LEU A 33 21.77 12.32 6.70
CA LEU A 33 21.70 13.24 5.58
C LEU A 33 20.23 13.54 5.23
N LEU A 34 19.88 14.82 5.13
CA LEU A 34 18.60 15.29 4.63
C LEU A 34 18.78 16.00 3.28
N VAL A 35 18.09 15.51 2.25
CA VAL A 35 17.99 16.14 0.94
C VAL A 35 16.57 16.63 0.74
N ILE A 36 16.39 17.92 0.46
CA ILE A 36 15.10 18.51 0.11
C ILE A 36 15.15 18.87 -1.37
N SER A 37 14.48 18.10 -2.22
CA SER A 37 14.39 18.39 -3.65
C SER A 37 13.07 19.07 -3.98
N ILE A 38 13.16 20.23 -4.63
CA ILE A 38 12.02 21.11 -4.92
C ILE A 38 11.85 21.21 -6.43
N ASP A 39 10.73 20.72 -6.97
CA ASP A 39 10.42 20.89 -8.40
C ASP A 39 10.05 22.34 -8.70
N ALA A 40 10.40 22.80 -9.90
CA ALA A 40 10.17 24.18 -10.29
C ALA A 40 8.70 24.41 -10.64
N GLY A 41 8.15 25.55 -10.21
CA GLY A 41 6.84 26.04 -10.63
C GLY A 41 5.80 26.11 -9.51
N GLY A 42 4.65 26.69 -9.84
CA GLY A 42 3.60 27.00 -8.87
C GLY A 42 3.82 28.35 -8.17
N GLU A 43 2.72 28.94 -7.69
CA GLU A 43 2.70 30.31 -7.17
C GLU A 43 3.47 30.50 -5.85
N GLN A 44 3.58 29.45 -5.04
CA GLN A 44 4.24 29.43 -3.73
C GLN A 44 5.67 28.87 -3.78
N PHE A 45 6.22 28.59 -4.97
CA PHE A 45 7.55 28.01 -5.16
C PHE A 45 8.66 28.73 -4.38
N ALA A 46 8.73 30.06 -4.48
CA ALA A 46 9.73 30.86 -3.77
C ALA A 46 9.63 30.72 -2.23
N GLN A 47 8.41 30.55 -1.71
CA GLN A 47 8.18 30.33 -0.28
C GLN A 47 8.60 28.92 0.14
N VAL A 48 8.39 27.91 -0.72
CA VAL A 48 8.86 26.53 -0.48
C VAL A 48 10.39 26.50 -0.40
N VAL A 49 11.08 27.16 -1.35
CA VAL A 49 12.55 27.30 -1.34
C VAL A 49 13.01 27.98 -0.05
N THR A 50 12.37 29.09 0.33
CA THR A 50 12.68 29.81 1.58
C THR A 50 12.54 28.90 2.81
N VAL A 51 11.45 28.13 2.90
CA VAL A 51 11.22 27.18 4.00
C VAL A 51 12.33 26.11 4.07
N ALA A 52 12.73 25.55 2.93
CA ALA A 52 13.78 24.53 2.88
C ALA A 52 15.17 25.09 3.25
N GLU A 53 15.51 26.28 2.76
CA GLU A 53 16.79 26.94 3.02
C GLU A 53 16.94 27.36 4.48
N GLN A 54 15.88 27.92 5.08
CA GLN A 54 15.88 28.39 6.46
C GLN A 54 15.76 27.29 7.51
N PHE A 55 15.30 26.10 7.14
CA PHE A 55 15.15 25.00 8.09
C PHE A 55 16.51 24.51 8.62
N GLU A 56 16.71 24.56 9.94
CA GLU A 56 17.93 24.06 10.57
C GLU A 56 17.85 22.55 10.82
N TRP A 57 18.82 21.81 10.32
CA TRP A 57 18.89 20.36 10.46
C TRP A 57 19.96 19.97 11.48
N ALA A 58 19.53 19.64 12.70
CA ALA A 58 20.42 19.34 13.82
C ALA A 58 20.95 17.89 13.83
N LEU A 59 20.41 17.00 12.98
CA LEU A 59 20.71 15.57 13.00
C LEU A 59 21.78 15.14 11.98
N GLY A 60 22.32 16.06 11.17
CA GLY A 60 23.36 15.77 10.18
C GLY A 60 23.51 16.85 9.11
N GLU A 61 23.96 16.46 7.92
CA GLU A 61 24.08 17.36 6.78
C GLU A 61 22.72 17.62 6.13
N LYS A 62 22.47 18.86 5.66
CA LYS A 62 21.29 19.24 4.87
C LYS A 62 21.72 19.70 3.48
N ARG A 63 21.05 19.19 2.44
CA ARG A 63 21.17 19.64 1.06
C ARG A 63 19.82 20.09 0.52
N VAL A 64 19.79 21.24 -0.14
CA VAL A 64 18.60 21.74 -0.84
C VAL A 64 18.87 21.71 -2.34
N LEU A 65 18.06 20.96 -3.08
CA LEU A 65 18.17 20.80 -4.53
C LEU A 65 16.98 21.47 -5.22
N VAL A 66 17.18 22.68 -5.71
CA VAL A 66 16.15 23.45 -6.41
C VAL A 66 16.24 23.17 -7.92
N ARG A 67 15.13 22.73 -8.53
CA ARG A 67 15.09 22.52 -9.99
C ARG A 67 14.93 23.86 -10.70
N GLU A 68 15.65 24.01 -11.83
CA GLU A 68 15.57 25.22 -12.65
C GLU A 68 14.35 25.23 -13.58
N ARG A 69 13.82 24.04 -13.91
CA ARG A 69 12.68 23.85 -14.82
C ARG A 69 11.75 22.77 -14.27
N PRO A 70 10.43 22.83 -14.55
CA PRO A 70 9.49 21.84 -14.06
C PRO A 70 9.80 20.45 -14.64
N PHE A 71 9.97 19.46 -13.77
CA PHE A 71 10.15 18.05 -14.17
C PHE A 71 8.81 17.33 -14.32
N GLY A 72 7.81 17.73 -13.53
CA GLY A 72 6.55 17.03 -13.40
C GLY A 72 6.67 15.84 -12.43
N LEU A 73 5.53 15.43 -11.87
CA LEU A 73 5.46 14.52 -10.71
C LEU A 73 6.30 13.25 -10.87
N ILE A 74 6.07 12.47 -11.95
CA ILE A 74 6.77 11.19 -12.15
C ILE A 74 8.29 11.39 -12.25
N ASN A 75 8.73 12.32 -13.10
CA ASN A 75 10.16 12.54 -13.33
C ASN A 75 10.84 13.07 -12.06
N HIS A 76 10.17 13.93 -11.30
CA HIS A 76 10.71 14.46 -10.06
C HIS A 76 10.86 13.37 -9.00
N VAL A 77 9.82 12.56 -8.77
CA VAL A 77 9.84 11.43 -7.83
C VAL A 77 10.93 10.43 -8.21
N PHE A 78 11.06 10.07 -9.49
CA PHE A 78 12.07 9.12 -9.94
C PHE A 78 13.49 9.68 -9.86
N THR A 79 13.70 10.96 -10.20
CA THR A 79 15.01 11.61 -10.01
C THR A 79 15.39 11.66 -8.53
N CYS A 80 14.43 11.87 -7.63
CA CYS A 80 14.67 11.79 -6.20
C CYS A 80 14.99 10.35 -5.76
N GLY A 81 14.38 9.35 -6.40
CA GLY A 81 14.73 7.93 -6.22
C GLY A 81 16.14 7.59 -6.66
N ASP A 82 16.62 8.17 -7.76
CA ASP A 82 17.97 7.96 -8.28
C ASP A 82 19.09 8.43 -7.34
N LEU A 83 18.79 9.29 -6.35
CA LEU A 83 19.74 9.65 -5.29
C LEU A 83 20.19 8.44 -4.46
N VAL A 84 19.50 7.31 -4.54
CA VAL A 84 19.93 6.05 -3.94
C VAL A 84 21.27 5.56 -4.50
N ASP A 85 21.65 5.93 -5.72
CA ASP A 85 22.96 5.60 -6.29
C ASP A 85 24.10 6.35 -5.59
N GLU A 86 23.81 7.53 -5.04
CA GLU A 86 24.77 8.31 -4.25
C GLU A 86 24.87 7.80 -2.81
N PHE A 87 23.73 7.45 -2.20
CA PHE A 87 23.65 7.18 -0.76
C PHE A 87 23.56 5.68 -0.39
N GLY A 88 23.40 4.80 -1.37
CA GLY A 88 23.22 3.35 -1.20
C GLY A 88 21.83 2.93 -0.70
N SER A 89 21.18 3.74 0.13
CA SER A 89 19.80 3.55 0.57
C SER A 89 19.13 4.89 0.91
N ILE A 90 17.82 5.00 0.70
CA ILE A 90 17.07 6.23 0.98
C ILE A 90 15.71 5.96 1.64
N ILE A 91 15.21 6.99 2.34
CA ILE A 91 13.82 7.16 2.76
C ILE A 91 13.24 8.32 1.96
N LEU A 92 12.31 8.04 1.05
CA LEU A 92 11.64 9.01 0.19
C LEU A 92 10.29 9.43 0.80
N LEU A 93 10.11 10.74 1.02
CA LEU A 93 8.93 11.33 1.64
C LEU A 93 8.36 12.46 0.76
N GLU A 94 7.04 12.49 0.58
CA GLU A 94 6.35 13.61 -0.05
C GLU A 94 6.04 14.72 0.98
N ASP A 95 5.99 15.97 0.53
CA ASP A 95 5.85 17.16 1.40
C ASP A 95 4.55 17.24 2.21
N ASP A 96 3.53 16.43 1.93
CA ASP A 96 2.26 16.38 2.69
C ASP A 96 2.21 15.32 3.80
N LEU A 97 3.31 14.62 4.03
CA LEU A 97 3.43 13.64 5.09
C LEU A 97 3.83 14.26 6.44
N VAL A 98 3.53 13.53 7.50
CA VAL A 98 4.16 13.68 8.82
C VAL A 98 4.69 12.32 9.24
N VAL A 99 5.85 12.30 9.88
CA VAL A 99 6.48 11.07 10.33
C VAL A 99 6.52 10.92 11.84
N SER A 100 6.57 9.68 12.29
CA SER A 100 6.84 9.31 13.67
C SER A 100 8.27 9.69 14.08
N PRO A 101 8.53 10.02 15.35
CA PRO A 101 9.88 10.12 15.90
C PRO A 101 10.75 8.86 15.68
N MET A 102 10.11 7.70 15.49
CA MET A 102 10.77 6.40 15.29
C MET A 102 10.94 6.02 13.80
N ALA A 103 10.45 6.85 12.87
CA ALA A 103 10.37 6.51 11.45
C ALA A 103 11.74 6.15 10.84
N TYR A 104 12.79 6.91 11.18
CA TYR A 104 14.13 6.64 10.67
C TYR A 104 14.67 5.29 11.15
N ARG A 105 14.52 4.98 12.44
CA ARG A 105 15.01 3.72 13.04
C ARG A 105 14.38 2.51 12.39
N TYR A 106 13.05 2.52 12.30
CA TYR A 106 12.32 1.47 11.60
C TYR A 106 12.81 1.29 10.16
N ALA A 107 12.91 2.37 9.39
CA ALA A 107 13.30 2.27 7.99
C ALA A 107 14.74 1.77 7.86
N ALA A 108 15.65 2.26 8.70
CA ALA A 108 17.05 1.84 8.73
C ALA A 108 17.21 0.35 9.07
N ASP A 109 16.44 -0.15 10.05
CA ASP A 109 16.48 -1.54 10.51
C ASP A 109 15.77 -2.48 9.51
N ALA A 110 14.62 -2.06 8.96
CA ALA A 110 13.89 -2.82 7.95
C ALA A 110 14.71 -2.95 6.66
N LEU A 111 15.32 -1.85 6.20
CA LEU A 111 16.21 -1.90 5.06
C LEU A 111 17.36 -2.87 5.33
N ASP A 112 17.98 -2.82 6.51
CA ASP A 112 19.09 -3.71 6.88
C ASP A 112 18.67 -5.18 6.79
N PHE A 113 17.51 -5.51 7.35
CA PHE A 113 16.98 -6.86 7.38
C PHE A 113 16.64 -7.41 5.99
N TYR A 114 16.05 -6.58 5.12
CA TYR A 114 15.56 -7.01 3.80
C TYR A 114 16.51 -6.71 2.64
N ALA A 115 17.71 -6.18 2.89
CA ALA A 115 18.64 -5.67 1.87
C ALA A 115 18.99 -6.71 0.79
N ASP A 116 19.11 -7.97 1.19
CA ASP A 116 19.57 -9.07 0.36
C ASP A 116 18.45 -10.02 -0.08
N ASP A 117 17.18 -9.77 0.30
CA ASP A 117 16.05 -10.56 -0.21
C ASP A 117 15.58 -10.01 -1.57
N PRO A 118 15.83 -10.73 -2.68
CA PRO A 118 15.46 -10.26 -4.01
C PRO A 118 13.95 -10.23 -4.22
N GLN A 119 13.12 -10.81 -3.35
CA GLN A 119 11.67 -10.73 -3.46
C GLN A 119 11.13 -9.44 -2.84
N ILE A 120 11.95 -8.66 -2.13
CA ILE A 120 11.54 -7.40 -1.52
C ILE A 120 11.95 -6.22 -2.40
N ALA A 121 10.95 -5.45 -2.83
CA ALA A 121 11.14 -4.28 -3.68
C ALA A 121 11.27 -2.95 -2.92
N GLY A 122 10.91 -2.93 -1.63
CA GLY A 122 10.98 -1.76 -0.79
C GLY A 122 10.13 -1.87 0.47
N ILE A 123 10.22 -0.85 1.30
CA ILE A 123 9.58 -0.74 2.60
C ILE A 123 8.62 0.46 2.59
N SER A 124 7.40 0.25 3.06
CA SER A 124 6.45 1.32 3.38
C SER A 124 6.70 1.83 4.79
N LEU A 125 6.49 3.13 5.04
CA LEU A 125 6.41 3.69 6.38
C LEU A 125 4.96 3.80 6.88
N ASN A 126 3.98 3.57 6.00
CA ASN A 126 2.57 3.68 6.31
C ASN A 126 1.94 2.31 6.60
N ALA A 127 1.12 2.24 7.63
CA ALA A 127 0.25 1.09 7.87
C ALA A 127 -1.06 1.26 7.07
N LEU A 128 -1.24 0.40 6.07
CA LEU A 128 -2.43 0.43 5.22
C LEU A 128 -3.68 0.06 6.03
N TRP A 129 -4.61 1.01 6.16
CA TRP A 129 -5.82 0.83 6.98
C TRP A 129 -7.08 0.49 6.19
N PHE A 130 -7.04 0.59 4.86
CA PHE A 130 -8.20 0.42 3.98
C PHE A 130 -7.87 -0.44 2.75
N HIS A 131 -8.93 -0.94 2.13
CA HIS A 131 -8.87 -1.66 0.86
C HIS A 131 -8.98 -0.67 -0.30
N GLY A 132 -7.94 -0.58 -1.13
CA GLY A 132 -7.78 0.39 -2.23
C GLY A 132 -8.88 0.37 -3.28
N ILE A 133 -9.58 -0.76 -3.45
CA ILE A 133 -10.68 -0.89 -4.43
C ILE A 133 -12.05 -0.52 -3.84
N ILE A 134 -12.36 -0.95 -2.62
CA ILE A 134 -13.71 -0.82 -2.03
C ILE A 134 -13.80 0.22 -0.91
N HIS A 135 -12.67 0.80 -0.50
CA HIS A 135 -12.54 1.79 0.56
C HIS A 135 -13.10 1.37 1.93
N GLU A 136 -13.23 0.07 2.16
CA GLU A 136 -13.59 -0.50 3.46
C GLU A 136 -12.31 -0.76 4.29
N PRO A 137 -12.40 -0.86 5.63
CA PRO A 137 -11.23 -1.12 6.47
C PRO A 137 -10.49 -2.41 6.07
N PHE A 138 -9.17 -2.33 5.97
CA PHE A 138 -8.28 -3.47 5.80
C PHE A 138 -7.58 -3.76 7.13
N THR A 139 -7.46 -5.03 7.47
CA THR A 139 -6.71 -5.46 8.65
C THR A 139 -5.89 -6.69 8.25
N PRO A 140 -4.55 -6.59 8.20
CA PRO A 140 -3.72 -7.73 7.90
C PRO A 140 -3.91 -8.80 8.98
N TYR A 141 -3.81 -10.06 8.58
CA TYR A 141 -3.83 -11.20 9.50
C TYR A 141 -2.69 -11.04 10.49
N LEU A 142 -2.97 -11.25 11.78
CA LEU A 142 -1.98 -11.06 12.84
C LEU A 142 -1.14 -12.32 12.97
N ASP A 143 0.16 -12.17 12.75
CA ASP A 143 1.17 -13.16 13.05
C ASP A 143 2.20 -12.56 14.02
N ASP A 144 3.28 -13.30 14.22
CA ASP A 144 4.32 -12.99 15.17
C ASP A 144 5.20 -11.79 14.78
N GLY A 145 5.09 -11.29 13.54
CA GLY A 145 5.88 -10.18 13.02
C GLY A 145 5.20 -8.81 13.18
N ASP A 146 6.01 -7.76 13.23
CA ASP A 146 5.53 -6.36 13.24
C ASP A 146 5.23 -5.80 11.84
N VAL A 147 5.38 -6.63 10.81
CA VAL A 147 5.20 -6.28 9.40
C VAL A 147 4.30 -7.29 8.68
N PHE A 148 3.81 -6.92 7.50
CA PHE A 148 3.18 -7.79 6.53
C PHE A 148 3.66 -7.43 5.12
N PHE A 149 3.33 -8.24 4.12
CA PHE A 149 3.84 -8.11 2.76
C PHE A 149 2.70 -7.95 1.77
N MET A 150 2.89 -7.12 0.76
CA MET A 150 1.86 -6.89 -0.26
C MET A 150 2.46 -6.54 -1.61
N GLN A 151 1.87 -7.03 -2.70
CA GLN A 151 2.23 -6.63 -4.07
C GLN A 151 1.62 -5.27 -4.47
N ILE A 152 1.70 -4.28 -3.58
CA ILE A 152 1.29 -2.89 -3.81
C ILE A 152 2.40 -1.96 -3.34
N ALA A 153 2.89 -1.09 -4.23
CA ALA A 153 3.91 -0.11 -3.88
C ALA A 153 3.25 1.10 -3.24
N TRP A 154 3.49 1.35 -1.94
CA TRP A 154 2.78 2.44 -1.25
C TRP A 154 3.50 3.78 -1.36
N PHE A 155 2.74 4.86 -1.53
CA PHE A 155 3.29 6.21 -1.78
C PHE A 155 3.53 7.04 -0.53
N GLN A 156 2.87 6.72 0.59
CA GLN A 156 2.93 7.53 1.81
C GLN A 156 4.16 7.19 2.66
N GLY A 157 5.35 7.45 2.11
CA GLY A 157 6.63 7.18 2.75
C GLY A 157 7.19 5.83 2.33
N GLN A 158 8.32 5.88 1.63
CA GLN A 158 8.97 4.73 1.01
C GLN A 158 10.41 4.66 1.48
N ALA A 159 10.96 3.47 1.62
CA ALA A 159 12.39 3.28 1.80
C ALA A 159 12.88 2.12 0.94
N TYR A 160 14.04 2.28 0.31
CA TYR A 160 14.63 1.23 -0.53
C TYR A 160 16.15 1.39 -0.65
N THR A 161 16.79 0.28 -0.99
CA THR A 161 18.23 0.20 -1.28
C THR A 161 18.51 0.44 -2.77
N GLN A 162 19.78 0.66 -3.10
CA GLN A 162 20.24 0.77 -4.49
C GLN A 162 19.89 -0.48 -5.30
N LYS A 163 20.06 -1.67 -4.73
CA LYS A 163 19.72 -2.95 -5.40
C LYS A 163 18.22 -3.02 -5.76
N GLN A 164 17.36 -2.62 -4.82
CA GLN A 164 15.91 -2.63 -5.00
C GLN A 164 15.46 -1.62 -6.07
N TRP A 165 16.04 -0.42 -6.05
CA TRP A 165 15.77 0.60 -7.08
C TRP A 165 16.30 0.21 -8.46
N ALA A 166 17.51 -0.36 -8.52
CA ALA A 166 18.10 -0.84 -9.77
C ALA A 166 17.22 -1.91 -10.44
N ALA A 167 16.67 -2.86 -9.68
CA ALA A 167 15.74 -3.86 -10.21
C ALA A 167 14.47 -3.23 -10.81
N PHE A 168 13.93 -2.19 -10.19
CA PHE A 168 12.80 -1.44 -10.75
C PHE A 168 13.18 -0.72 -12.04
N ARG A 169 14.35 -0.07 -12.09
CA ARG A 169 14.84 0.62 -13.29
C ARG A 169 15.05 -0.33 -14.46
N GLU A 170 15.72 -1.45 -14.21
CA GLU A 170 15.99 -2.49 -15.22
C GLU A 170 14.68 -3.04 -15.80
N TRP A 171 13.71 -3.39 -14.95
CA TRP A 171 12.40 -3.81 -15.43
C TRP A 171 11.71 -2.73 -16.27
N ARG A 172 11.78 -1.46 -15.84
CA ARG A 172 11.12 -0.33 -16.51
C ARG A 172 11.67 -0.05 -17.91
N GLU A 173 12.93 -0.38 -18.21
CA GLU A 173 13.52 -0.17 -19.54
C GLU A 173 12.78 -0.94 -20.66
N THR A 174 12.17 -2.08 -20.31
CA THR A 174 11.47 -2.94 -21.27
C THR A 174 9.96 -3.02 -21.04
N ALA A 175 9.48 -2.56 -19.88
CA ALA A 175 8.08 -2.62 -19.52
C ALA A 175 7.21 -1.66 -20.34
N ASN A 176 6.01 -2.10 -20.70
CA ASN A 176 4.96 -1.20 -21.18
C ASN A 176 4.41 -0.39 -19.99
N PRO A 177 4.52 0.96 -20.00
CA PRO A 177 4.09 1.79 -18.88
C PRO A 177 2.56 1.82 -18.71
N THR A 178 1.81 1.47 -19.75
CA THR A 178 0.35 1.38 -19.70
C THR A 178 -0.08 0.10 -19.00
N ILE A 179 -1.09 0.20 -18.12
CA ILE A 179 -1.72 -0.95 -17.49
C ILE A 179 -2.65 -1.64 -18.50
N LEU A 180 -2.44 -2.93 -18.72
CA LEU A 180 -3.20 -3.77 -19.62
C LEU A 180 -3.99 -4.82 -18.84
N PRO A 181 -5.12 -5.32 -19.36
CA PRO A 181 -5.85 -6.43 -18.74
C PRO A 181 -4.99 -7.69 -18.52
N SER A 182 -3.97 -7.90 -19.35
CA SER A 182 -3.02 -9.01 -19.24
C SER A 182 -2.00 -8.85 -18.10
N ASP A 183 -1.97 -7.71 -17.41
CA ASP A 183 -1.05 -7.49 -16.28
C ASP A 183 -1.56 -8.14 -14.98
N HIS A 184 -2.73 -8.78 -15.01
CA HIS A 184 -3.34 -9.45 -13.86
C HIS A 184 -3.54 -8.52 -12.65
N MET A 185 -3.85 -7.25 -12.90
CA MET A 185 -4.18 -6.23 -11.91
C MET A 185 -5.67 -5.89 -11.99
N HIS A 186 -6.23 -5.34 -10.91
CA HIS A 186 -7.60 -4.87 -10.90
C HIS A 186 -7.81 -3.76 -11.95
N GLU A 187 -8.97 -3.74 -12.60
CA GLU A 187 -9.29 -2.82 -13.71
C GLU A 187 -9.21 -1.35 -13.30
N LEU A 188 -9.44 -1.05 -12.01
CA LEU A 188 -9.26 0.29 -11.42
C LEU A 188 -7.88 0.88 -11.74
N PHE A 189 -6.81 0.08 -11.81
CA PHE A 189 -5.48 0.59 -12.12
C PHE A 189 -5.36 1.21 -13.53
N GLN A 190 -6.26 0.86 -14.45
CA GLN A 190 -6.33 1.46 -15.80
C GLN A 190 -6.97 2.85 -15.80
N THR A 191 -7.64 3.26 -14.72
CA THR A 191 -8.31 4.58 -14.63
C THR A 191 -7.42 5.67 -14.03
N PHE A 192 -6.23 5.30 -13.55
CA PHE A 192 -5.26 6.27 -13.03
C PHE A 192 -4.68 7.12 -14.17
N PRO A 193 -4.40 8.41 -13.92
CA PRO A 193 -3.82 9.28 -14.94
C PRO A 193 -2.39 8.83 -15.27
N ALA A 194 -1.96 9.06 -16.51
CA ALA A 194 -0.60 8.74 -16.97
C ALA A 194 0.51 9.52 -16.23
N THR A 195 0.14 10.52 -15.42
CA THR A 195 1.02 11.30 -14.54
C THR A 195 1.17 10.69 -13.14
N ASP A 196 0.48 9.58 -12.85
CA ASP A 196 0.62 8.86 -11.59
C ASP A 196 1.60 7.68 -11.76
N TRP A 197 2.57 7.60 -10.85
CA TRP A 197 3.58 6.54 -10.86
C TRP A 197 3.13 5.29 -10.07
N PHE A 198 2.09 5.40 -9.23
CA PHE A 198 1.63 4.32 -8.35
C PHE A 198 1.21 3.05 -9.12
N PRO A 199 0.42 3.12 -10.21
CA PRO A 199 0.08 1.94 -11.01
C PRO A 199 1.30 1.26 -11.61
N LEU A 200 2.25 2.05 -12.11
CA LEU A 200 3.47 1.53 -12.75
C LEU A 200 4.33 0.75 -11.75
N LYS A 201 4.54 1.30 -10.54
CA LYS A 201 5.28 0.58 -9.49
C LYS A 201 4.53 -0.64 -8.98
N THR A 202 3.20 -0.62 -8.93
CA THR A 202 2.42 -1.82 -8.57
C THR A 202 2.52 -2.89 -9.65
N LYS A 203 2.48 -2.52 -10.92
CA LYS A 203 2.70 -3.43 -12.06
C LYS A 203 4.05 -4.11 -12.00
N TYR A 204 5.11 -3.38 -11.64
CA TYR A 204 6.44 -3.95 -11.40
C TYR A 204 6.38 -5.09 -10.36
N LEU A 205 5.73 -4.87 -9.22
CA LEU A 205 5.60 -5.88 -8.17
C LEU A 205 4.92 -7.14 -8.67
N VAL A 206 3.78 -6.98 -9.36
CA VAL A 206 3.00 -8.11 -9.90
C VAL A 206 3.78 -8.90 -10.95
N GLN A 207 4.40 -8.21 -11.93
CA GLN A 207 5.10 -8.88 -13.03
C GLN A 207 6.42 -9.53 -12.62
N THR A 208 7.01 -9.12 -11.50
CA THR A 208 8.29 -9.64 -11.01
C THR A 208 8.16 -10.51 -9.75
N ASP A 209 6.92 -10.77 -9.33
CA ASP A 209 6.59 -11.52 -8.10
C ASP A 209 7.30 -10.97 -6.85
N ARG A 210 7.35 -9.64 -6.74
CA ARG A 210 7.98 -8.93 -5.62
C ARG A 210 6.95 -8.35 -4.68
N SER A 211 7.33 -8.25 -3.42
CA SER A 211 6.51 -7.66 -2.36
C SER A 211 7.11 -6.36 -1.83
N TYR A 212 6.23 -5.48 -1.36
CA TYR A 212 6.57 -4.39 -0.47
C TYR A 212 6.33 -4.80 0.98
N VAL A 213 7.18 -4.33 1.90
CA VAL A 213 7.03 -4.57 3.35
C VAL A 213 6.23 -3.43 3.96
N PHE A 214 5.19 -3.75 4.71
CA PHE A 214 4.34 -2.79 5.39
C PHE A 214 4.40 -2.96 6.91
N PRO A 215 4.52 -1.88 7.69
CA PRO A 215 4.40 -1.96 9.14
C PRO A 215 2.94 -2.17 9.52
N ARG A 216 2.70 -2.88 10.62
CA ARG A 216 1.35 -3.00 11.22
C ARG A 216 0.92 -1.73 11.94
N GLU A 217 1.88 -0.95 12.43
CA GLU A 217 1.65 0.32 13.11
C GLU A 217 2.33 1.45 12.31
N SER A 218 1.60 2.52 11.98
CA SER A 218 2.11 3.50 11.02
C SER A 218 3.25 4.35 11.58
N LEU A 219 4.18 4.72 10.71
CA LEU A 219 5.30 5.63 10.97
C LEU A 219 5.28 6.87 10.07
N SER A 220 4.35 6.91 9.12
CA SER A 220 3.99 8.09 8.35
C SER A 220 2.46 8.21 8.26
N THR A 221 1.96 9.43 8.17
CA THR A 221 0.54 9.74 7.93
C THR A 221 0.45 10.89 6.94
N ASN A 222 -0.60 10.89 6.11
CA ASN A 222 -0.77 11.86 5.04
C ASN A 222 -1.90 12.83 5.36
N PHE A 223 -1.64 14.14 5.28
CA PHE A 223 -2.62 15.18 5.60
C PHE A 223 -3.65 15.42 4.49
N GLY A 224 -3.51 14.73 3.36
CA GLY A 224 -4.36 14.80 2.19
C GLY A 224 -4.48 16.22 1.66
N ASP A 225 -3.43 17.02 1.84
CA ASP A 225 -3.40 18.39 1.35
C ASP A 225 -3.63 18.38 -0.17
N SER A 226 -4.37 19.36 -0.68
CA SER A 226 -4.66 19.43 -2.10
C SER A 226 -3.37 19.36 -2.93
N GLY A 227 -3.32 18.41 -3.85
CA GLY A 227 -2.19 18.15 -4.74
C GLY A 227 -2.66 18.00 -6.18
N THR A 228 -1.83 17.39 -7.02
CA THR A 228 -2.16 17.20 -8.45
C THR A 228 -3.34 16.25 -8.69
N HIS A 229 -3.55 15.27 -7.79
CA HIS A 229 -4.56 14.21 -7.95
C HIS A 229 -5.58 14.11 -6.81
N VAL A 230 -5.35 14.81 -5.69
CA VAL A 230 -6.19 14.73 -4.49
C VAL A 230 -6.69 16.13 -4.12
N HIS A 231 -7.98 16.24 -3.81
CA HIS A 231 -8.56 17.40 -3.15
C HIS A 231 -8.60 17.14 -1.64
N GLY A 232 -8.25 18.14 -0.83
CA GLY A 232 -8.24 18.13 0.64
C GLY A 232 -9.06 17.01 1.31
N THR A 233 -8.41 16.01 1.91
CA THR A 233 -9.08 14.87 2.54
C THR A 233 -8.39 14.36 3.80
N SER A 234 -9.15 13.91 4.79
CA SER A 234 -8.63 13.23 5.97
C SER A 234 -8.64 11.70 5.85
N PHE A 235 -9.09 11.14 4.72
CA PHE A 235 -9.22 9.70 4.52
C PHE A 235 -7.89 8.95 4.68
N PHE A 236 -6.78 9.59 4.37
CA PHE A 236 -5.45 8.97 4.46
C PHE A 236 -4.80 9.11 5.84
N GLN A 237 -5.47 9.72 6.81
CA GLN A 237 -4.94 9.85 8.16
C GLN A 237 -4.95 8.51 8.90
N VAL A 238 -3.81 8.17 9.49
CA VAL A 238 -3.64 6.97 10.33
C VAL A 238 -2.94 7.31 11.64
N PRO A 239 -3.22 6.56 12.73
CA PRO A 239 -2.46 6.69 13.97
C PRO A 239 -0.98 6.39 13.75
N LEU A 240 -0.12 7.26 14.31
CA LEU A 240 1.33 7.04 14.33
C LEU A 240 1.75 6.36 15.62
N GLN A 241 2.53 5.28 15.52
CA GLN A 241 3.25 4.75 16.66
C GLN A 241 4.46 5.66 16.95
N THR A 242 4.73 6.00 18.20
CA THR A 242 5.76 6.99 18.57
C THR A 242 6.79 6.47 19.58
N ARG A 243 6.71 5.19 19.98
CA ARG A 243 7.43 4.65 21.15
C ARG A 243 8.22 3.37 20.87
N ARG A 244 7.73 2.50 19.99
CA ARG A 244 8.37 1.23 19.65
C ARG A 244 9.70 1.52 18.97
N VAL A 245 10.76 0.95 19.53
CA VAL A 245 12.14 1.06 19.06
C VAL A 245 12.67 -0.25 18.49
N ASN A 246 12.13 -1.39 18.93
CA ASN A 246 12.52 -2.71 18.47
C ASN A 246 11.40 -3.28 17.62
N PHE A 247 11.72 -3.68 16.40
CA PHE A 247 10.77 -4.24 15.45
C PHE A 247 11.12 -5.71 15.19
N ARG A 248 10.10 -6.58 15.24
CA ARG A 248 10.23 -7.98 14.88
C ARG A 248 9.94 -8.15 13.39
N PHE A 249 10.99 -8.05 12.58
CA PHE A 249 10.92 -8.39 11.17
C PHE A 249 10.92 -9.91 10.97
N GLN A 250 10.29 -10.37 9.89
CA GLN A 250 10.24 -11.78 9.52
C GLN A 250 10.70 -11.97 8.08
N PRO A 251 11.41 -13.05 7.73
CA PRO A 251 11.65 -13.40 6.34
C PRO A 251 10.33 -13.58 5.59
N LEU A 252 10.27 -13.18 4.30
CA LEU A 252 9.07 -13.38 3.47
C LEU A 252 8.64 -14.85 3.41
N ALA A 253 9.61 -15.77 3.42
CA ALA A 253 9.36 -17.20 3.40
C ALA A 253 8.56 -17.68 4.62
N ASP A 254 8.71 -17.05 5.78
CA ASP A 254 8.11 -17.48 7.05
C ASP A 254 6.77 -16.78 7.33
N ALA A 255 6.57 -15.57 6.79
CA ALA A 255 5.37 -14.79 7.02
C ALA A 255 4.09 -15.47 6.48
N VAL A 256 2.98 -15.31 7.21
CA VAL A 256 1.65 -15.74 6.74
C VAL A 256 0.84 -14.58 6.20
N ALA A 257 1.10 -13.35 6.69
CA ALA A 257 0.47 -12.13 6.19
C ALA A 257 1.14 -11.63 4.89
N VAL A 258 0.94 -12.36 3.79
CA VAL A 258 1.39 -11.97 2.43
C VAL A 258 0.19 -11.85 1.51
N TYR A 259 0.09 -10.71 0.83
CA TYR A 259 -1.06 -10.31 0.04
C TYR A 259 -0.67 -9.98 -1.41
N ASP A 260 -1.56 -10.27 -2.34
CA ASP A 260 -1.41 -9.85 -3.74
C ASP A 260 -1.86 -8.38 -3.95
N SER A 261 -1.86 -7.94 -5.21
CA SER A 261 -2.30 -6.60 -5.62
C SER A 261 -3.80 -6.35 -5.46
N PHE A 262 -4.60 -7.36 -5.12
CA PHE A 262 -6.02 -7.26 -4.78
C PHE A 262 -6.24 -7.21 -3.27
N GLN A 263 -5.17 -7.19 -2.47
CA GLN A 263 -5.20 -7.27 -1.01
C GLN A 263 -5.84 -8.56 -0.49
N GLU A 264 -5.72 -9.63 -1.27
CA GLU A 264 -6.13 -10.98 -0.89
C GLU A 264 -4.91 -11.77 -0.41
N MET A 265 -5.10 -12.57 0.64
CA MET A 265 -4.02 -13.43 1.15
C MET A 265 -3.68 -14.48 0.10
N LEU A 266 -2.38 -14.69 -0.15
CA LEU A 266 -1.96 -15.67 -1.15
C LEU A 266 -2.40 -17.11 -0.75
N PRO A 267 -2.86 -17.94 -1.71
CA PRO A 267 -3.36 -19.29 -1.43
C PRO A 267 -2.38 -20.17 -0.65
N GLU A 268 -1.09 -20.13 -0.98
CA GLU A 268 -0.06 -20.92 -0.31
C GLU A 268 0.21 -20.47 1.13
N ARG A 269 -0.18 -19.24 1.49
CA ARG A 269 -0.12 -18.73 2.86
C ARG A 269 -1.33 -19.16 3.66
N LEU A 270 -2.51 -19.13 3.04
CA LEU A 270 -3.72 -19.69 3.64
C LEU A 270 -3.55 -21.18 3.94
N ASN A 271 -2.93 -21.94 3.03
CA ASN A 271 -2.66 -23.37 3.21
C ASN A 271 -1.71 -23.70 4.39
N ARG A 272 -1.04 -22.70 4.98
CA ARG A 272 -0.26 -22.86 6.22
C ARG A 272 -1.13 -22.76 7.48
N LEU A 273 -2.31 -22.15 7.35
CA LEU A 273 -3.25 -21.89 8.44
C LEU A 273 -4.38 -22.92 8.46
N THR A 274 -4.60 -23.64 7.37
CA THR A 274 -5.64 -24.66 7.22
C THR A 274 -5.27 -25.65 6.12
N ASP A 275 -5.67 -26.91 6.28
CA ASP A 275 -5.46 -28.02 5.34
C ASP A 275 -6.61 -28.23 4.33
N GLN A 276 -7.78 -27.61 4.59
CA GLN A 276 -9.01 -27.68 3.78
C GLN A 276 -8.83 -27.52 2.26
N PHE A 277 -7.81 -26.80 1.79
CA PHE A 277 -7.61 -26.49 0.37
C PHE A 277 -6.31 -27.05 -0.20
N ALA A 278 -5.62 -27.95 0.52
CA ALA A 278 -4.30 -28.45 0.13
C ALA A 278 -4.29 -29.13 -1.25
N ASP A 279 -5.39 -29.78 -1.64
CA ASP A 279 -5.51 -30.51 -2.91
C ASP A 279 -6.00 -29.63 -4.08
N TYR A 280 -6.23 -28.34 -3.84
CA TYR A 280 -6.83 -27.44 -4.82
C TYR A 280 -5.86 -26.37 -5.29
N LYS A 281 -5.88 -26.08 -6.59
CA LYS A 281 -5.33 -24.83 -7.13
C LYS A 281 -6.45 -23.79 -7.15
N PHE A 282 -6.36 -22.79 -6.27
CA PHE A 282 -7.42 -21.82 -6.07
C PHE A 282 -6.92 -20.37 -5.99
N THR A 283 -7.85 -19.43 -6.18
CA THR A 283 -7.65 -18.00 -5.98
C THR A 283 -8.44 -17.57 -4.74
N VAL A 284 -7.88 -16.65 -3.95
CA VAL A 284 -8.59 -15.99 -2.85
C VAL A 284 -9.17 -14.67 -3.36
N ASP A 285 -10.46 -14.43 -3.07
CA ASP A 285 -11.23 -13.24 -3.46
C ASP A 285 -12.27 -12.92 -2.37
N LEU A 286 -11.83 -12.80 -1.11
CA LEU A 286 -12.75 -12.60 0.01
C LEU A 286 -13.39 -11.22 0.01
N HIS A 287 -12.75 -10.21 -0.56
CA HIS A 287 -13.35 -8.90 -0.78
C HIS A 287 -14.27 -8.87 -2.00
N GLY A 288 -14.24 -9.91 -2.86
CA GLY A 288 -15.15 -10.05 -3.99
C GLY A 288 -14.93 -8.99 -5.06
N THR A 289 -13.67 -8.64 -5.31
CA THR A 289 -13.29 -7.55 -6.24
C THR A 289 -12.68 -8.04 -7.53
N ARG A 290 -12.28 -9.32 -7.61
CA ARG A 290 -11.71 -9.86 -8.84
C ARG A 290 -12.79 -10.02 -9.91
N SER A 291 -12.47 -9.51 -11.10
CA SER A 291 -13.21 -9.87 -12.31
C SER A 291 -12.90 -11.32 -12.71
N PRO A 292 -13.73 -11.95 -13.56
CA PRO A 292 -13.48 -13.33 -14.01
C PRO A 292 -12.13 -13.51 -14.71
N ALA A 293 -11.65 -12.48 -15.43
CA ALA A 293 -10.33 -12.51 -16.08
C ALA A 293 -9.17 -12.53 -15.06
N ASN A 294 -9.43 -12.08 -13.83
CA ASN A 294 -8.48 -12.01 -12.73
C ASN A 294 -8.64 -13.18 -11.73
N ILE A 295 -9.33 -14.26 -12.13
CA ILE A 295 -9.44 -15.52 -11.38
C ILE A 295 -8.89 -16.65 -12.27
N PRO A 296 -7.55 -16.82 -12.35
CA PRO A 296 -6.92 -17.72 -13.33
C PRO A 296 -6.98 -19.21 -12.94
N THR A 297 -7.60 -19.55 -11.81
CA THR A 297 -7.61 -20.90 -11.24
C THR A 297 -8.96 -21.60 -11.38
N GLU A 298 -8.95 -22.93 -11.36
CA GLU A 298 -10.18 -23.74 -11.44
C GLU A 298 -11.11 -23.50 -10.26
N PHE A 299 -10.55 -23.26 -9.07
CA PHE A 299 -11.30 -23.03 -7.84
C PHE A 299 -11.11 -21.60 -7.31
N VAL A 300 -12.07 -21.12 -6.54
CA VAL A 300 -12.03 -19.81 -5.91
C VAL A 300 -12.68 -19.84 -4.53
N LEU A 301 -12.05 -19.15 -3.58
CA LEU A 301 -12.59 -18.84 -2.26
C LEU A 301 -13.05 -17.38 -2.26
N THR A 302 -14.35 -17.11 -2.15
CA THR A 302 -14.90 -15.77 -2.40
C THR A 302 -16.14 -15.46 -1.55
N THR A 303 -16.45 -14.17 -1.39
CA THR A 303 -17.75 -13.71 -0.89
C THR A 303 -18.80 -13.53 -1.99
N GLN A 304 -18.42 -13.69 -3.27
CA GLN A 304 -19.38 -13.69 -4.38
C GLN A 304 -20.31 -14.91 -4.30
N GLU A 305 -21.56 -14.75 -4.73
CA GLU A 305 -22.51 -15.88 -4.72
C GLU A 305 -22.09 -16.96 -5.73
N MET A 306 -22.20 -18.21 -5.31
CA MET A 306 -21.83 -19.40 -6.07
C MET A 306 -23.01 -20.37 -6.10
N ARG A 307 -23.27 -21.00 -7.25
CA ARG A 307 -24.42 -21.90 -7.43
C ARG A 307 -24.24 -23.25 -6.74
N HIS A 308 -23.05 -23.81 -6.85
CA HIS A 308 -22.71 -25.13 -6.33
C HIS A 308 -21.43 -25.07 -5.49
N PRO A 309 -21.46 -24.42 -4.30
CA PRO A 309 -20.30 -24.35 -3.44
C PRO A 309 -19.92 -25.77 -2.95
N LEU A 310 -18.62 -26.06 -2.96
CA LEU A 310 -18.05 -27.26 -2.36
C LEU A 310 -17.94 -27.13 -0.84
N ALA A 311 -17.68 -25.91 -0.36
CA ALA A 311 -17.71 -25.57 1.05
C ALA A 311 -18.25 -24.15 1.23
N THR A 312 -18.84 -23.87 2.40
CA THR A 312 -19.33 -22.54 2.76
C THR A 312 -18.95 -22.19 4.19
N PHE A 313 -18.71 -20.90 4.41
CA PHE A 313 -18.33 -20.37 5.71
C PHE A 313 -19.20 -19.18 6.09
N GLY A 314 -19.27 -18.92 7.39
CA GLY A 314 -19.83 -17.74 7.98
C GLY A 314 -19.07 -16.47 7.59
N MET A 315 -19.61 -15.33 7.98
CA MET A 315 -19.04 -14.01 7.73
C MET A 315 -19.17 -13.16 8.99
N GLU A 316 -18.67 -13.71 10.10
CA GLU A 316 -18.86 -13.21 11.46
C GLU A 316 -17.56 -12.77 12.12
N GLN A 317 -16.46 -13.48 11.88
CA GLN A 317 -15.14 -13.18 12.41
C GLN A 317 -14.42 -12.11 11.58
N ARG A 318 -13.38 -11.48 12.16
CA ARG A 318 -12.55 -10.46 11.51
C ARG A 318 -11.07 -10.87 11.61
N PRO A 319 -10.27 -10.74 10.53
CA PRO A 319 -10.66 -10.45 9.14
C PRO A 319 -11.43 -11.62 8.47
N PHE A 320 -11.86 -11.49 7.21
CA PHE A 320 -12.74 -12.47 6.54
C PHE A 320 -12.16 -13.89 6.60
N ILE A 321 -10.85 -13.99 6.38
CA ILE A 321 -10.10 -15.24 6.37
C ILE A 321 -10.23 -16.03 7.68
N ALA A 322 -10.46 -15.38 8.82
CA ALA A 322 -10.65 -16.05 10.10
C ALA A 322 -11.85 -17.01 10.09
N ASN A 323 -12.93 -16.64 9.37
CA ASN A 323 -14.10 -17.52 9.23
C ASN A 323 -13.76 -18.82 8.49
N VAL A 324 -12.82 -18.75 7.56
CA VAL A 324 -12.39 -19.90 6.76
C VAL A 324 -11.44 -20.78 7.58
N ILE A 325 -10.46 -20.17 8.26
CA ILE A 325 -9.48 -20.86 9.12
C ILE A 325 -10.20 -21.61 10.26
N HIS A 326 -11.14 -20.95 10.94
CA HIS A 326 -11.89 -21.55 12.04
C HIS A 326 -13.13 -22.31 11.61
N GLN A 327 -13.33 -22.53 10.31
CA GLN A 327 -14.47 -23.26 9.76
C GLN A 327 -15.82 -22.79 10.31
N GLN A 328 -16.00 -21.47 10.42
CA GLN A 328 -17.22 -20.91 10.97
C GLN A 328 -18.41 -21.29 10.09
N PRO A 329 -19.49 -21.85 10.66
CA PRO A 329 -20.63 -22.27 9.86
C PRO A 329 -21.37 -21.05 9.29
N GLY A 330 -21.83 -21.17 8.04
CA GLY A 330 -22.64 -20.15 7.38
C GLY A 330 -22.50 -20.17 5.87
N SER A 331 -23.10 -19.17 5.21
CA SER A 331 -23.19 -19.05 3.74
C SER A 331 -22.70 -17.70 3.22
N GLY A 332 -21.86 -17.01 3.99
CA GLY A 332 -21.33 -15.70 3.64
C GLY A 332 -20.08 -15.76 2.75
N ILE A 333 -19.31 -16.83 2.84
CA ILE A 333 -18.14 -17.11 2.00
C ILE A 333 -18.35 -18.48 1.37
N SER A 334 -17.98 -18.63 0.10
CA SER A 334 -18.09 -19.86 -0.67
C SER A 334 -16.73 -20.29 -1.22
N PHE A 335 -16.47 -21.58 -1.22
CA PHE A 335 -15.38 -22.21 -1.96
C PHE A 335 -15.96 -23.18 -2.98
N GLY A 336 -15.48 -23.13 -4.21
CA GLY A 336 -15.90 -24.05 -5.27
C GLY A 336 -15.33 -23.66 -6.64
N ARG A 337 -15.87 -24.25 -7.70
CA ARG A 337 -15.36 -24.02 -9.06
C ARG A 337 -15.63 -22.58 -9.50
N THR A 338 -14.65 -21.95 -10.13
CA THR A 338 -14.77 -20.60 -10.71
C THR A 338 -15.91 -20.52 -11.73
N ALA A 339 -16.20 -21.62 -12.45
CA ALA A 339 -17.31 -21.71 -13.39
C ALA A 339 -18.70 -21.61 -12.72
N ASP A 340 -18.81 -21.87 -11.41
CA ASP A 340 -20.07 -21.83 -10.67
C ASP A 340 -20.38 -20.45 -10.06
N LEU A 341 -19.52 -19.45 -10.27
CA LEU A 341 -19.75 -18.07 -9.85
C LEU A 341 -20.97 -17.48 -10.54
N ASP A 342 -21.91 -16.95 -9.76
CA ASP A 342 -23.05 -16.23 -10.31
C ASP A 342 -22.71 -14.75 -10.52
N GLN A 343 -22.46 -14.40 -11.78
CA GLN A 343 -22.06 -13.06 -12.19
C GLN A 343 -23.22 -12.10 -12.47
N SER A 344 -24.46 -12.48 -12.16
CA SER A 344 -25.59 -11.59 -12.37
C SER A 344 -25.47 -10.32 -11.52
N TRP A 345 -25.98 -9.21 -12.02
CA TRP A 345 -25.83 -7.93 -11.34
C TRP A 345 -26.51 -7.92 -9.94
N HIS A 346 -27.61 -8.66 -9.78
CA HIS A 346 -28.32 -8.77 -8.51
C HIS A 346 -27.53 -9.56 -7.44
N THR A 347 -26.82 -10.63 -7.82
CA THR A 347 -25.99 -11.42 -6.90
C THR A 347 -24.77 -10.63 -6.45
N ARG A 348 -24.16 -9.87 -7.37
CA ARG A 348 -23.09 -8.90 -7.06
C ARG A 348 -23.57 -7.88 -6.03
N LEU A 349 -24.70 -7.20 -6.27
CA LEU A 349 -25.25 -6.22 -5.32
C LEU A 349 -25.56 -6.82 -3.93
N ARG A 350 -26.06 -8.07 -3.89
CA ARG A 350 -26.30 -8.76 -2.61
C ARG A 350 -24.99 -9.04 -1.87
N SER A 351 -23.96 -9.50 -2.58
CA SER A 351 -22.63 -9.76 -2.03
C SER A 351 -22.00 -8.46 -1.48
N GLU A 352 -22.07 -7.37 -2.25
CA GLU A 352 -21.59 -6.05 -1.79
C GLU A 352 -22.34 -5.56 -0.55
N SER A 353 -23.66 -5.74 -0.51
CA SER A 353 -24.49 -5.36 0.64
C SER A 353 -24.11 -6.12 1.91
N ARG A 354 -23.89 -7.44 1.80
CA ARG A 354 -23.40 -8.28 2.89
C ARG A 354 -22.02 -7.82 3.37
N ARG A 355 -21.09 -7.57 2.44
CA ARG A 355 -19.76 -7.05 2.74
C ARG A 355 -19.80 -5.70 3.47
N HIS A 356 -20.65 -4.77 3.01
CA HIS A 356 -20.82 -3.49 3.69
C HIS A 356 -21.41 -3.66 5.11
N ALA A 357 -22.40 -4.55 5.28
CA ALA A 357 -22.96 -4.86 6.61
C ALA A 357 -21.91 -5.43 7.57
N TYR A 358 -21.00 -6.27 7.05
CA TYR A 358 -19.87 -6.81 7.78
C TYR A 358 -18.95 -5.71 8.30
N PHE A 359 -18.54 -4.76 7.46
CA PHE A 359 -17.64 -3.67 7.89
C PHE A 359 -18.34 -2.65 8.78
N ALA A 360 -19.60 -2.34 8.51
CA ALA A 360 -20.43 -1.46 9.34
C ALA A 360 -20.79 -2.06 10.71
N ARG A 361 -20.48 -3.35 10.95
CA ARG A 361 -20.81 -4.11 12.18
C ARG A 361 -22.29 -4.02 12.57
N ARG A 362 -23.18 -3.91 11.58
CA ARG A 362 -24.63 -3.80 11.81
C ARG A 362 -25.41 -4.42 10.66
N GLN A 363 -26.60 -4.94 10.98
CA GLN A 363 -27.55 -5.32 9.93
C GLN A 363 -28.03 -4.07 9.20
N VAL A 364 -27.74 -4.00 7.90
CA VAL A 364 -28.17 -2.90 7.04
C VAL A 364 -29.67 -3.05 6.77
N ARG A 365 -30.48 -2.17 7.37
CA ARG A 365 -31.93 -2.13 7.11
C ARG A 365 -32.18 -1.66 5.65
N LEU A 366 -33.30 -2.07 5.06
CA LEU A 366 -33.67 -1.73 3.66
C LEU A 366 -33.50 -0.23 3.32
N ARG A 367 -33.86 0.67 4.24
CA ARG A 367 -33.68 2.12 4.06
C ARG A 367 -32.21 2.58 4.03
N GLN A 368 -31.34 1.93 4.81
CA GLN A 368 -29.90 2.22 4.80
C GLN A 368 -29.25 1.65 3.53
N TRP A 369 -29.70 0.47 3.10
CA TRP A 369 -29.28 -0.13 1.83
C TRP A 369 -29.66 0.75 0.64
N LEU A 370 -30.90 1.26 0.59
CA LEU A 370 -31.36 2.19 -0.45
C LEU A 370 -30.56 3.50 -0.46
N LYS A 371 -30.24 4.07 0.71
CA LYS A 371 -29.41 5.28 0.81
C LYS A 371 -27.98 5.05 0.33
N TRP A 372 -27.35 3.94 0.74
CA TRP A 372 -26.02 3.56 0.26
C TRP A 372 -26.01 3.31 -1.24
N TRP A 373 -27.03 2.64 -1.77
CA TRP A 373 -27.18 2.36 -3.20
C TRP A 373 -27.39 3.65 -4.02
N LEU A 374 -28.27 4.55 -3.58
CA LEU A 374 -28.49 5.84 -4.24
C LEU A 374 -27.25 6.74 -4.19
N GLY A 375 -26.45 6.65 -3.12
CA GLY A 375 -25.19 7.37 -2.97
C GLY A 375 -24.02 6.81 -3.80
N LYS A 376 -24.19 5.68 -4.51
CA LYS A 376 -23.21 5.22 -5.52
C LYS A 376 -23.48 5.81 -6.92
N TRP A 377 -24.65 6.41 -7.13
CA TRP A 377 -25.09 6.99 -8.42
C TRP A 377 -25.13 8.53 -8.42
N LEU A 378 -24.84 9.14 -7.27
CA LEU A 378 -24.59 10.57 -7.06
C LEU A 378 -23.12 10.72 -6.68
#